data_AF-A0A702YEB9-F1
#
_entry.id   AF-A0A702YEB9-F1
#
_cell.length_a   1.000
_cell.length_b   1.000
_cell.length_c   1.000
_cell.angle_alpha   90.00
_cell.angle_beta   90.00
_cell.angle_gamma   90.00
#
_symmetry.space_group_name_H-M   'P 1'
#
loop_
_entity.id
_entity.type
_entity.pdbx_description
1 polymer ?
#
loop_
_entity_poly.entity_id
_entity_poly.type
_entity_poly.pdbx_seq_one_letter_code
_entity_poly.pdbx_strand_id
1 'polypeptide(L)'
;MLRATKVCIYPTPEQAEHLNAQFGAVRFVYSKSLHIKKHAYQRHGVSLTPRKDIKPLLAVAKKFRKFRKYAWLKEYDSIALQQAVINLDVAFSNCFNPKLKARFPMFKRKHG
;
A
#
# COMPACT_ATOMS: atom_id res chain seq x y z
N MET A 1 5.92 -21.76 -28.43
CA MET A 1 5.78 -20.36 -28.87
C MET A 1 4.75 -19.68 -27.95
N LEU A 2 5.14 -18.69 -27.16
CA LEU A 2 4.20 -17.99 -26.27
C LEU A 2 3.31 -17.06 -27.11
N ARG A 3 1.99 -17.21 -27.00
CA ARG A 3 1.02 -16.31 -27.61
C ARG A 3 0.59 -15.28 -26.57
N ALA A 4 0.64 -14.00 -26.92
CA ALA A 4 0.15 -12.90 -26.09
C ALA A 4 -1.08 -12.27 -26.75
N THR A 5 -2.13 -12.03 -25.98
CA THR A 5 -3.36 -11.36 -26.43
C THR A 5 -3.43 -9.98 -25.80
N LYS A 6 -3.58 -8.94 -26.63
CA LYS A 6 -3.80 -7.57 -26.16
C LYS A 6 -5.31 -7.32 -26.06
N VAL A 7 -5.78 -6.96 -24.88
CA VAL A 7 -7.19 -6.65 -24.62
C VAL A 7 -7.28 -5.25 -24.02
N CYS A 8 -8.20 -4.43 -24.54
CA CYS A 8 -8.58 -3.15 -23.96
C CYS A 8 -9.89 -3.33 -23.20
N ILE A 9 -9.97 -2.78 -21.99
CA ILE A 9 -11.18 -2.79 -21.15
C ILE A 9 -11.71 -1.36 -21.09
N TYR A 10 -13.00 -1.21 -21.37
CA TYR A 10 -13.72 0.07 -21.28
C TYR A 10 -14.68 -0.02 -20.09
N PRO A 11 -14.28 0.48 -18.90
CA PRO A 11 -15.13 0.42 -17.72
C PRO A 11 -16.36 1.32 -17.88
N THR A 12 -17.48 0.90 -17.31
CA THR A 12 -18.63 1.79 -17.10
C THR A 12 -18.26 2.92 -16.13
N PRO A 13 -19.04 4.03 -16.08
CA PRO A 13 -18.77 5.11 -15.12
C PRO A 13 -18.63 4.62 -13.67
N GLU A 14 -19.52 3.74 -13.21
CA GLU A 14 -19.48 3.15 -11.87
C GLU A 14 -18.21 2.32 -11.64
N GLN A 15 -17.80 1.52 -12.63
CA GLN A 15 -16.55 0.74 -12.55
C GLN A 15 -15.33 1.66 -12.50
N ALA A 16 -15.31 2.74 -13.29
CA ALA A 16 -14.23 3.70 -13.29
C ALA A 16 -14.12 4.43 -11.94
N GLU A 17 -15.25 4.78 -11.32
CA GLU A 17 -15.28 5.35 -9.97
C GLU A 17 -14.76 4.37 -8.93
N HIS A 18 -15.22 3.12 -8.96
CA HIS A 18 -14.75 2.09 -8.04
C HIS A 18 -13.25 1.84 -8.18
N LEU A 19 -12.72 1.74 -9.41
CA LEU A 19 -11.29 1.60 -9.68
C LEU A 19 -10.49 2.79 -9.16
N ASN A 20 -10.96 4.02 -9.40
CA ASN A 20 -10.31 5.22 -8.88
C ASN A 20 -10.23 5.22 -7.34
N ALA A 21 -11.31 4.80 -6.69
CA ALA A 21 -11.38 4.72 -5.24
C ALA A 21 -10.50 3.58 -4.68
N GLN A 22 -10.48 2.42 -5.35
CA GLN A 22 -9.57 1.30 -5.08
C GLN A 22 -8.11 1.73 -5.15
N PHE A 23 -7.71 2.44 -6.21
CA PHE A 23 -6.34 2.97 -6.33
C PHE A 23 -6.03 4.01 -5.25
N GLY A 24 -7.03 4.82 -4.87
CA GLY A 24 -6.95 5.72 -3.73
C GLY A 24 -6.66 4.99 -2.41
N ALA A 25 -7.39 3.91 -2.14
CA ALA A 25 -7.22 3.07 -0.96
C ALA A 25 -5.83 2.43 -0.90
N VAL A 26 -5.35 1.89 -2.02
CA VAL A 26 -4.00 1.32 -2.14
C VAL A 26 -2.92 2.38 -1.87
N ARG A 27 -3.03 3.57 -2.47
CA ARG A 27 -2.10 4.69 -2.20
C ARG A 27 -2.13 5.12 -0.73
N PHE A 28 -3.32 5.17 -0.13
CA PHE A 28 -3.50 5.51 1.27
C PHE A 28 -2.79 4.50 2.18
N VAL A 29 -3.01 3.20 1.97
CA VAL A 29 -2.37 2.14 2.77
C VAL A 29 -0.85 2.18 2.66
N TYR A 30 -0.30 2.35 1.45
CA TYR A 30 1.13 2.52 1.24
C TYR A 30 1.67 3.71 2.05
N SER A 31 1.06 4.89 1.87
CA SER A 31 1.51 6.14 2.48
C SER A 31 1.38 6.11 4.00
N LYS A 32 0.29 5.52 4.53
CA LYS A 32 0.10 5.35 5.96
C LYS A 32 1.12 4.39 6.56
N SER A 33 1.43 3.31 5.87
CA SER A 33 2.47 2.36 6.29
C SER A 33 3.85 3.00 6.34
N LEU A 34 4.20 3.82 5.33
CA LEU A 34 5.44 4.60 5.32
C LEU A 34 5.49 5.57 6.50
N HIS A 35 4.39 6.27 6.78
CA HIS A 35 4.29 7.17 7.94
C HIS A 35 4.50 6.43 9.27
N ILE A 36 3.85 5.27 9.47
CA ILE A 36 3.99 4.47 10.70
C ILE A 36 5.47 4.07 10.91
N LYS A 37 6.12 3.54 9.86
CA LYS A 37 7.53 3.14 9.95
C LYS A 37 8.44 4.33 10.24
N LYS A 38 8.28 5.45 9.54
CA LYS A 38 9.06 6.68 9.78
C LYS A 38 8.87 7.20 11.20
N HIS A 39 7.63 7.30 11.66
CA HIS A 39 7.30 7.80 12.99
C HIS A 39 7.86 6.89 14.10
N ALA A 40 7.75 5.56 13.96
CA ALA A 40 8.30 4.61 14.92
C ALA A 40 9.83 4.77 15.05
N TYR A 41 10.52 4.91 13.93
CA TYR A 41 11.96 5.14 13.92
C TYR A 41 12.34 6.51 14.52
N GLN A 42 11.68 7.58 14.11
CA GLN A 42 11.98 8.94 14.58
C GLN A 42 11.70 9.13 16.07
N ARG A 43 10.65 8.49 16.61
CA ARG A 43 10.21 8.72 17.99
C ARG A 43 10.77 7.71 18.99
N HIS A 44 11.05 6.49 18.54
CA HIS A 44 11.44 5.39 19.42
C HIS A 44 12.74 4.69 18.99
N GLY A 45 13.34 5.07 17.86
CA GLY A 45 14.52 4.39 17.31
C GLY A 45 14.24 2.99 16.76
N VAL A 46 12.97 2.55 16.73
CA VAL A 46 12.60 1.19 16.34
C VAL A 46 12.37 1.10 14.84
N SER A 47 13.09 0.18 14.19
CA SER A 47 12.88 -0.14 12.78
C SER A 47 11.82 -1.24 12.63
N LEU A 48 10.63 -0.85 12.17
CA LEU A 48 9.56 -1.80 11.86
C LEU A 48 9.77 -2.44 10.47
N THR A 49 9.51 -3.73 10.35
CA THR A 49 9.41 -4.46 9.08
C THR A 49 7.99 -4.37 8.54
N PRO A 50 7.72 -3.67 7.43
CA PRO A 50 6.35 -3.47 6.94
C PRO A 50 5.57 -4.78 6.76
N ARG A 51 6.20 -5.83 6.22
CA ARG A 51 5.55 -7.13 6.01
C ARG A 51 5.13 -7.82 7.30
N LYS A 52 5.93 -7.74 8.36
CA LYS A 52 5.68 -8.43 9.64
C LYS A 52 4.86 -7.58 10.61
N ASP A 53 5.22 -6.30 10.76
CA ASP A 53 4.70 -5.46 11.84
C ASP A 53 3.51 -4.60 11.42
N ILE A 54 3.45 -4.18 10.14
CA ILE A 54 2.44 -3.22 9.67
C ILE A 54 1.30 -3.94 8.94
N LYS A 55 1.59 -4.98 8.15
CA LYS A 55 0.58 -5.74 7.41
C LYS A 55 -0.55 -6.28 8.31
N PRO A 56 -0.29 -6.86 9.50
CA PRO A 56 -1.37 -7.31 10.39
C PRO A 56 -2.26 -6.18 10.91
N LEU A 57 -1.72 -4.95 11.04
CA LEU A 57 -2.48 -3.78 11.48
C LEU A 57 -3.59 -3.42 10.51
N LEU A 58 -3.49 -3.80 9.23
CA LEU A 58 -4.55 -3.56 8.26
C LEU A 58 -5.84 -4.33 8.62
N ALA A 59 -5.71 -5.58 9.07
CA ALA A 59 -6.85 -6.37 9.53
C ALA A 59 -7.47 -5.76 10.80
N VAL A 60 -6.63 -5.32 11.73
CA VAL A 60 -7.05 -4.64 12.97
C VAL A 60 -7.77 -3.31 12.64
N ALA A 61 -7.23 -2.51 11.73
CA ALA A 61 -7.77 -1.23 11.32
C ALA A 61 -9.17 -1.37 10.69
N LYS A 62 -9.40 -2.44 9.94
CA LYS A 62 -10.71 -2.76 9.34
C LYS A 62 -11.72 -3.23 10.39
N LYS A 63 -11.30 -4.04 11.37
CA LYS A 63 -12.22 -4.77 12.28
C LYS A 63 -12.65 -3.99 13.52
N PHE A 64 -11.73 -3.28 14.19
CA PHE A 64 -11.97 -2.79 15.54
C PHE A 64 -12.62 -1.39 15.59
N ARG A 65 -13.57 -1.22 16.53
CA ARG A 65 -14.31 0.05 16.74
C ARG A 65 -13.40 1.25 16.98
N LYS A 66 -12.27 1.07 17.68
CA LYS A 66 -11.26 2.12 17.93
C LYS A 66 -10.67 2.71 16.65
N PHE A 67 -10.71 1.96 15.54
CA PHE A 67 -10.18 2.37 14.24
C PHE A 67 -11.28 2.60 13.19
N ARG A 68 -12.51 2.92 13.61
CA ARG A 68 -13.66 3.13 12.72
C ARG A 68 -13.40 4.09 11.56
N LYS A 69 -12.50 5.07 11.74
CA LYS A 69 -12.04 5.98 10.67
C LYS A 69 -11.38 5.29 9.46
N TYR A 70 -11.01 4.01 9.59
CA TYR A 70 -10.44 3.19 8.52
C TYR A 70 -11.38 2.05 8.10
N ALA A 71 -12.63 2.03 8.59
CA ALA A 71 -13.60 0.98 8.27
C ALA A 71 -13.91 0.91 6.77
N TRP A 72 -13.88 2.05 6.07
CA TRP A 72 -14.09 2.18 4.62
C TRP A 72 -13.11 1.32 3.78
N LEU A 73 -11.93 0.95 4.31
CA LEU A 73 -11.01 0.01 3.64
C LEU A 73 -11.59 -1.41 3.46
N LYS A 74 -12.76 -1.70 4.04
CA LYS A 74 -13.49 -2.95 3.84
C LYS A 74 -14.16 -3.04 2.47
N GLU A 75 -14.46 -1.90 1.85
CA GLU A 75 -15.16 -1.82 0.55
C GLU A 75 -14.23 -2.15 -0.63
N TYR A 76 -12.92 -2.27 -0.37
CA TYR A 76 -11.87 -2.41 -1.36
C TYR A 76 -11.14 -3.76 -1.26
N ASP A 77 -10.57 -4.19 -2.39
CA ASP A 77 -9.91 -5.49 -2.51
C ASP A 77 -8.79 -5.66 -1.47
N SER A 78 -8.93 -6.69 -0.64
CA SER A 78 -8.05 -6.93 0.49
C SER A 78 -6.64 -7.35 0.06
N ILE A 79 -6.49 -7.96 -1.11
CA ILE A 79 -5.21 -8.45 -1.63
C ILE A 79 -4.38 -7.27 -2.10
N ALA A 80 -4.96 -6.35 -2.88
CA ALA A 80 -4.32 -5.13 -3.35
C ALA A 80 -3.86 -4.22 -2.18
N LEU A 81 -4.69 -4.08 -1.13
CA LEU A 81 -4.29 -3.30 0.05
C LEU A 81 -3.10 -3.95 0.79
N GLN A 82 -3.11 -5.27 0.93
CA GLN A 82 -1.99 -6.01 1.52
C GLN A 82 -0.72 -5.91 0.67
N GLN A 83 -0.87 -5.98 -0.66
CA GLN A 83 0.23 -5.85 -1.60
C GLN A 83 0.86 -4.46 -1.53
N ALA A 84 0.10 -3.40 -1.22
CA ALA A 84 0.65 -2.06 -0.98
C ALA A 84 1.69 -2.05 0.14
N VAL A 85 1.44 -2.78 1.24
CA VAL A 85 2.38 -2.91 2.36
C VAL A 85 3.61 -3.73 1.96
N ILE A 86 3.42 -4.80 1.18
CA ILE A 86 4.51 -5.63 0.67
C ILE A 86 5.39 -4.83 -0.30
N ASN A 87 4.81 -4.00 -1.16
CA ASN A 87 5.56 -3.14 -2.06
C ASN A 87 6.42 -2.11 -1.30
N LEU A 88 5.94 -1.63 -0.15
CA LEU A 88 6.74 -0.79 0.75
C LEU A 88 7.91 -1.56 1.36
N ASP A 89 7.68 -2.79 1.81
CA ASP A 89 8.71 -3.70 2.33
C ASP A 89 9.84 -3.90 1.32
N VAL A 90 9.48 -4.25 0.08
CA VAL A 90 10.41 -4.41 -1.04
C VAL A 90 11.15 -3.11 -1.35
N ALA A 91 10.45 -1.97 -1.36
CA ALA A 91 11.09 -0.68 -1.61
C ALA A 91 12.17 -0.37 -0.57
N PHE A 92 11.93 -0.64 0.72
CA PHE A 92 12.95 -0.49 1.75
C PHE A 92 14.11 -1.47 1.56
N SER A 93 13.83 -2.75 1.33
CA SER A 93 14.88 -3.75 1.09
C SER A 93 15.78 -3.36 -0.09
N ASN A 94 15.20 -2.82 -1.16
CA ASN A 94 15.94 -2.36 -2.32
C ASN A 94 16.81 -1.13 -2.01
N CYS A 95 16.36 -0.22 -1.15
CA CYS A 95 17.15 0.96 -0.74
C CYS A 95 18.42 0.60 0.03
N PHE A 96 18.41 -0.52 0.76
CA PHE A 96 19.57 -1.01 1.49
C PHE A 96 20.44 -1.97 0.67
N ASN A 97 20.04 -2.30 -0.56
CA ASN A 97 20.84 -3.13 -1.45
C ASN A 97 21.81 -2.26 -2.27
N PRO A 98 23.13 -2.35 -2.05
CA PRO A 98 24.10 -1.49 -2.72
C PRO A 98 24.19 -1.73 -4.24
N LYS A 99 23.70 -2.88 -4.72
CA LYS A 99 23.67 -3.20 -6.17
C LYS A 99 22.53 -2.49 -6.90
N LEU A 100 21.50 -2.03 -6.18
CA LEU A 100 20.33 -1.37 -6.75
C LEU A 100 20.46 0.14 -6.58
N LYS A 101 20.27 0.90 -7.67
CA LYS A 101 20.16 2.37 -7.62
C LYS A 101 18.78 2.81 -7.10
N ALA A 102 18.36 2.30 -5.96
CA ALA A 102 17.06 2.57 -5.36
C ALA A 102 17.11 3.83 -4.48
N ARG A 103 16.07 4.67 -4.59
CA ARG A 103 15.89 5.85 -3.74
C ARG A 103 14.97 5.52 -2.57
N PHE A 104 15.19 6.23 -1.47
CA PHE A 104 14.37 6.09 -0.26
C PHE A 104 12.86 6.21 -0.57
N PRO A 105 11.98 5.39 0.05
CA PRO A 105 10.55 5.41 -0.26
C PRO A 105 9.89 6.76 0.06
N MET A 106 9.10 7.27 -0.88
CA MET A 106 8.35 8.52 -0.77
C MET A 106 6.84 8.28 -0.67
N PHE A 107 6.11 9.24 -0.12
CA PHE A 107 4.64 9.20 -0.11
C PHE A 107 4.09 9.21 -1.54
N LYS A 108 3.04 8.42 -1.80
CA LYS A 108 2.43 8.30 -3.12
C LYS A 108 1.41 9.40 -3.34
N ARG A 109 1.41 10.00 -4.53
CA ARG A 109 0.43 11.02 -4.95
C ARG A 109 -0.46 10.45 -6.06
N LYS A 110 -1.58 11.12 -6.35
CA LYS A 110 -2.49 10.66 -7.42
C LYS A 110 -1.90 10.89 -8.81
N HIS A 111 -1.20 12.01 -8.98
CA HIS A 111 -0.67 12.48 -10.25
C HIS A 111 0.86 12.59 -10.24
N GLY A 112 1.55 11.82 -9.39
CA GLY A 112 3.02 11.88 -9.24
C GLY A 112 3.61 10.70 -8.50
#